data_AF-A0A1V9FRQ8-F1
#
_entry.id   AF-A0A1V9FRQ8-F1
#
_cell.length_a   1.000
_cell.length_b   1.000
_cell.length_c   1.000
_cell.angle_alpha   90.00
_cell.angle_beta   90.00
_cell.angle_gamma   90.00
#
_symmetry.space_group_name_H-M   'P 1'
#
loop_
_entity.id
_entity.type
_entity.pdbx_description
1 polymer ?
#
loop_
_entity_poly.entity_id
_entity_poly.type
_entity_poly.pdbx_seq_one_letter_code
_entity_poly.pdbx_strand_id
1 'polypeptide(L)'
;MPTLPVSYLFEFDHNQTDDMQRNLIILLLLSVIITGIVSCSHDNKGMAVPNDASVAVLINTKTLTSKVSWQEIQQNEWFRNLYSRQNDSLGKQILDDPANSGIDITGDLAFFIKKEGRGGYMAFEGGVQNATAFEAFATKINKGGRVSKDGDVNILNTSHRSLVAWTNNRFIYIMDVPSPPIRPTDPIEGSSFTTDSLQKFAVELFDLPRKNNLLNDDRFVSLMKETGDIHYWVNAEQYYGSLSGYLSLISGLSVLFEGNAYGTAINFENGKIAFKSRAFYNTKLKEMLKQYAEGKVSETTINRIPSKNVVAVFAMKYPPAALKDLIKLAGVDGFVNGFLGREGSSIDEFVKANKGDVLLSVSDFEIKPQELTITDEDGNQQTIKQDDMPSANVLFATSVNDKPAFDKLINILQSRVQDFGPLASNVHFQLSNDWFAASNSPEQVNAFLKGGGTNQFPFASRISGHAFGGYINLQEVLKRVGPAFSDSNTKAALDASINMWQDIFMTSTGEKDDSYTGEAEINLVDKNTNSLKQLNKYLDAIQKIVHPINNQYNVRVPFSDPVTANLAALETVLHP
;
A
#
# COMPACT_ATOMS: atom_id res chain seq x y z
N MET A 1 6.18 17.67 -24.40
CA MET A 1 6.83 16.62 -23.60
C MET A 1 6.99 15.39 -24.49
N PRO A 2 8.12 14.68 -24.48
CA PRO A 2 8.17 13.36 -25.08
C PRO A 2 7.36 12.42 -24.18
N THR A 3 6.34 11.81 -24.78
CA THR A 3 5.46 10.80 -24.22
C THR A 3 6.29 9.61 -23.76
N LEU A 4 6.35 9.37 -22.45
CA LEU A 4 6.78 8.07 -21.92
C LEU A 4 5.67 7.06 -22.24
N PRO A 5 5.94 5.99 -23.00
CA PRO A 5 4.94 4.98 -23.27
C PRO A 5 4.63 4.20 -21.99
N VAL A 6 3.34 3.91 -21.80
CA VAL A 6 2.73 3.10 -20.73
C VAL A 6 3.30 1.67 -20.65
N SER A 7 4.15 1.27 -21.60
CA SER A 7 4.86 -0.01 -21.64
C SER A 7 5.85 -0.22 -20.49
N TYR A 8 6.25 0.83 -19.77
CA TYR A 8 7.19 0.71 -18.64
C TYR A 8 6.56 0.26 -17.31
N LEU A 9 5.24 0.06 -17.24
CA LEU A 9 4.62 -0.47 -16.02
C LEU A 9 4.83 -1.99 -15.81
N PHE A 10 5.44 -2.70 -16.76
CA PHE A 10 5.65 -4.16 -16.69
C PHE A 10 6.96 -4.65 -17.32
N GLU A 11 8.05 -3.88 -17.25
CA GLU A 11 9.35 -4.33 -17.73
C GLU A 11 10.11 -5.05 -16.61
N PHE A 12 10.04 -6.38 -16.60
CA PHE A 12 10.74 -7.25 -15.66
C PHE A 12 12.12 -7.65 -16.21
N ASP A 13 13.17 -7.33 -15.47
CA ASP A 13 14.56 -7.67 -15.78
C ASP A 13 14.78 -9.21 -15.75
N HIS A 14 15.43 -9.77 -16.77
CA HIS A 14 15.36 -11.21 -17.11
C HIS A 14 16.29 -12.11 -16.27
N ASN A 15 17.32 -11.54 -15.61
CA ASN A 15 18.20 -12.30 -14.71
C ASN A 15 17.58 -12.57 -13.33
N GLN A 16 16.36 -12.07 -13.07
CA GLN A 16 15.60 -12.32 -11.85
C GLN A 16 14.71 -13.56 -11.93
N THR A 17 14.72 -14.36 -13.00
CA THR A 17 13.68 -15.40 -13.21
C THR A 17 13.74 -16.59 -12.24
N ASP A 18 14.93 -17.04 -11.83
CA ASP A 18 15.08 -18.10 -10.80
C ASP A 18 14.91 -17.55 -9.37
N ASP A 19 15.31 -16.30 -9.12
CA ASP A 19 15.11 -15.62 -7.82
C ASP A 19 13.66 -15.16 -7.62
N MET A 20 12.97 -14.73 -8.69
CA MET A 20 11.52 -14.46 -8.69
C MET A 20 10.75 -15.75 -8.46
N GLN A 21 11.18 -16.90 -8.99
CA GLN A 21 10.51 -18.17 -8.70
C GLN A 21 10.65 -18.56 -7.23
N ARG A 22 11.81 -18.32 -6.60
CA ARG A 22 12.01 -18.55 -5.16
C ARG A 22 11.19 -17.57 -4.32
N ASN A 23 11.11 -16.30 -4.71
CA ASN A 23 10.29 -15.28 -4.04
C ASN A 23 8.78 -15.47 -4.28
N LEU A 24 8.37 -16.00 -5.44
CA LEU A 24 7.00 -16.38 -5.75
C LEU A 24 6.59 -17.62 -4.96
N ILE A 25 7.48 -18.60 -4.79
CA ILE A 25 7.26 -19.77 -3.91
C ILE A 25 7.15 -19.33 -2.45
N ILE A 26 7.94 -18.35 -1.99
CA ILE A 26 7.83 -17.78 -0.63
C ILE A 26 6.53 -16.98 -0.46
N LEU A 27 6.11 -16.21 -1.48
CA LEU A 27 4.81 -15.52 -1.51
C LEU A 27 3.62 -16.49 -1.62
N LEU A 28 3.79 -17.65 -2.26
CA LEU A 28 2.79 -18.71 -2.40
C LEU A 28 2.70 -19.62 -1.17
N LEU A 29 3.82 -19.83 -0.45
CA LEU A 29 3.85 -20.53 0.85
C LEU A 29 3.16 -19.72 1.96
N LEU A 30 2.99 -18.40 1.78
CA LEU A 30 2.11 -17.57 2.62
C LEU A 30 0.61 -17.78 2.32
N SER A 31 0.25 -18.47 1.23
CA SER A 31 -1.14 -18.61 0.79
C SER A 31 -1.71 -20.02 1.02
N VAL A 32 -2.08 -20.29 2.28
CA VAL A 32 -2.99 -21.38 2.74
C VAL A 32 -2.27 -22.70 3.00
N ILE A 33 -2.67 -23.50 4.02
CA ILE A 33 -3.07 -24.93 3.97
C ILE A 33 -3.60 -25.43 5.35
N ILE A 34 -4.59 -26.34 5.33
CA ILE A 34 -5.40 -26.94 6.45
C ILE A 34 -4.91 -28.41 6.76
N THR A 35 -5.19 -29.14 7.85
CA THR A 35 -6.45 -29.42 8.63
C THR A 35 -6.23 -29.95 10.08
N GLY A 36 -7.26 -29.77 10.95
CA GLY A 36 -7.49 -30.51 12.22
C GLY A 36 -8.14 -29.67 13.35
N ILE A 37 -9.33 -30.06 13.84
CA ILE A 37 -10.14 -29.32 14.84
C ILE A 37 -9.75 -29.70 16.28
N VAL A 38 -9.64 -28.70 17.16
CA VAL A 38 -10.10 -28.57 18.58
C VAL A 38 -9.07 -27.81 19.41
N SER A 39 -9.37 -26.55 19.71
CA SER A 39 -9.37 -25.96 21.06
C SER A 39 -9.33 -24.43 20.96
N CYS A 40 -10.22 -23.78 21.70
CA CYS A 40 -10.18 -22.36 21.98
C CYS A 40 -9.27 -22.12 23.19
N SER A 41 -8.10 -21.54 22.94
CA SER A 41 -7.44 -20.55 23.80
C SER A 41 -6.38 -19.86 22.93
N HIS A 42 -6.50 -18.54 22.74
CA HIS A 42 -5.45 -17.73 22.12
C HIS A 42 -4.22 -17.76 23.03
N ASP A 43 -3.39 -18.78 22.89
CA ASP A 43 -2.07 -18.83 23.49
C ASP A 43 -1.08 -18.36 22.41
N ASN A 44 -1.02 -17.04 22.19
CA ASN A 44 0.02 -16.37 21.38
C ASN A 44 1.41 -16.50 22.04
N LYS A 45 1.65 -17.50 22.89
CA LYS A 45 2.82 -17.67 23.76
C LYS A 45 4.10 -18.03 22.99
N GLY A 46 4.05 -18.22 21.68
CA GLY A 46 5.17 -18.70 20.86
C GLY A 46 5.84 -17.67 19.94
N MET A 47 5.17 -16.57 19.59
CA MET A 47 5.73 -15.59 18.64
C MET A 47 6.69 -14.64 19.36
N ALA A 48 7.91 -14.46 18.84
CA ALA A 48 8.92 -13.59 19.41
C ALA A 48 9.21 -12.40 18.51
N VAL A 49 8.19 -11.57 18.33
CA VAL A 49 8.33 -10.28 17.67
C VAL A 49 8.92 -9.28 18.65
N PRO A 50 10.10 -8.67 18.38
CA PRO A 50 10.66 -7.60 19.21
C PRO A 50 9.73 -6.39 19.29
N ASN A 51 9.64 -5.75 20.46
CA ASN A 51 8.78 -4.57 20.68
C ASN A 51 9.23 -3.32 19.90
N ASP A 52 10.47 -3.30 19.44
CA ASP A 52 11.09 -2.28 18.59
C ASP A 52 11.11 -2.68 17.11
N ALA A 53 10.38 -3.74 16.70
CA ALA A 53 10.16 -4.04 15.30
C ALA A 53 9.47 -2.85 14.61
N SER A 54 9.97 -2.44 13.44
CA SER A 54 9.38 -1.35 12.65
C SER A 54 8.04 -1.76 12.02
N VAL A 55 7.95 -3.02 11.63
CA VAL A 55 6.76 -3.64 11.05
C VAL A 55 6.59 -5.01 11.67
N ALA A 56 5.36 -5.38 11.99
CA ALA A 56 4.98 -6.76 12.30
C ALA A 56 3.68 -7.13 11.58
N VAL A 57 3.61 -8.32 11.02
CA VAL A 57 2.44 -8.91 10.38
C VAL A 57 2.18 -10.24 11.09
N LEU A 58 0.99 -10.41 11.64
CA LEU A 58 0.53 -11.69 12.16
C LEU A 58 -0.55 -12.24 11.24
N ILE A 59 -0.44 -13.52 10.94
CA ILE A 59 -1.29 -14.21 9.96
C ILE A 59 -2.00 -15.34 10.69
N ASN A 60 -3.32 -15.25 10.77
CA ASN A 60 -4.16 -16.30 11.30
C ASN A 60 -4.38 -17.36 10.23
N THR A 61 -3.45 -18.32 10.17
CA THR A 61 -3.49 -19.43 9.21
C THR A 61 -4.80 -20.21 9.34
N LYS A 62 -5.26 -20.47 10.57
CA LYS A 62 -6.49 -21.22 10.83
C LYS A 62 -7.72 -20.55 10.20
N THR A 63 -7.88 -19.24 10.30
CA THR A 63 -9.03 -18.56 9.69
C THR A 63 -8.90 -18.49 8.18
N LEU A 64 -7.73 -18.17 7.63
CA LEU A 64 -7.49 -18.11 6.18
C LEU A 64 -7.77 -19.46 5.51
N THR A 65 -7.29 -20.53 6.11
CA THR A 65 -7.40 -21.89 5.59
C THR A 65 -8.83 -22.43 5.70
N SER A 66 -9.63 -21.94 6.65
CA SER A 66 -11.08 -22.19 6.68
C SER A 66 -11.85 -21.49 5.56
N LYS A 67 -11.30 -20.41 4.98
CA LYS A 67 -11.95 -19.58 3.96
C LYS A 67 -11.61 -20.01 2.54
N VAL A 68 -10.42 -20.50 2.28
CA VAL A 68 -10.03 -21.13 1.01
C VAL A 68 -9.31 -22.43 1.31
N SER A 69 -9.80 -23.54 0.76
CA SER A 69 -9.17 -24.83 0.96
C SER A 69 -7.99 -25.07 0.03
N TRP A 70 -7.06 -25.93 0.46
CA TRP A 70 -5.96 -26.34 -0.41
C TRP A 70 -6.44 -27.05 -1.68
N GLN A 71 -7.50 -27.85 -1.58
CA GLN A 71 -8.12 -28.50 -2.74
C GLN A 71 -8.65 -27.49 -3.76
N GLU A 72 -9.23 -26.37 -3.32
CA GLU A 72 -9.63 -25.27 -4.21
C GLU A 72 -8.40 -24.63 -4.88
N ILE A 73 -7.29 -24.49 -4.17
CA ILE A 73 -6.04 -23.97 -4.74
C ILE A 73 -5.43 -24.94 -5.76
N GLN A 74 -5.43 -26.24 -5.46
CA GLN A 74 -4.90 -27.28 -6.35
C GLN A 74 -5.63 -27.36 -7.70
N GLN A 75 -6.86 -26.84 -7.76
CA GLN A 75 -7.63 -26.75 -9.00
C GLN A 75 -7.18 -25.61 -9.92
N ASN A 76 -6.44 -24.63 -9.40
CA ASN A 76 -5.94 -23.51 -10.18
C ASN A 76 -4.87 -23.96 -11.17
N GLU A 77 -4.81 -23.29 -12.32
CA GLU A 77 -3.80 -23.53 -13.34
C GLU A 77 -2.42 -23.09 -12.92
N TRP A 78 -2.28 -21.96 -12.20
CA TRP A 78 -0.99 -21.56 -11.65
C TRP A 78 -0.41 -22.64 -10.73
N PHE A 79 -1.27 -23.31 -9.94
CA PHE A 79 -0.84 -24.38 -9.05
C PHE A 79 -0.43 -25.61 -9.85
N ARG A 80 -1.25 -26.03 -10.83
CA ARG A 80 -0.92 -27.17 -11.70
C ARG A 80 0.39 -26.94 -12.47
N ASN A 81 0.66 -25.71 -12.89
CA ASN A 81 1.91 -25.31 -13.52
C ASN A 81 3.09 -25.36 -12.55
N LEU A 82 2.92 -24.91 -11.29
CA LEU A 82 3.93 -25.08 -10.25
C LEU A 82 4.22 -26.56 -9.98
N TYR A 83 3.16 -27.36 -9.84
CA TYR A 83 3.24 -28.80 -9.56
C TYR A 83 3.92 -29.58 -10.70
N SER A 84 3.63 -29.26 -11.96
CA SER A 84 4.24 -29.93 -13.12
C SER A 84 5.72 -29.63 -13.29
N ARG A 85 6.17 -28.44 -12.86
CA ARG A 85 7.58 -28.03 -12.84
C ARG A 85 8.35 -28.60 -11.66
N GLN A 86 7.65 -29.01 -10.60
CA GLN A 86 8.28 -29.64 -9.47
C GLN A 86 8.71 -31.06 -9.84
N ASN A 87 10.01 -31.33 -9.84
CA ASN A 87 10.57 -32.65 -10.13
C ASN A 87 10.98 -33.41 -8.86
N ASP A 88 11.07 -32.71 -7.73
CA ASP A 88 11.45 -33.31 -6.46
C ASP A 88 10.28 -34.00 -5.76
N SER A 89 10.52 -35.20 -5.21
CA SER A 89 9.49 -35.98 -4.52
C SER A 89 8.98 -35.30 -3.25
N LEU A 90 9.88 -34.73 -2.43
CA LEU A 90 9.49 -34.00 -1.22
C LEU A 90 8.75 -32.71 -1.58
N GLY A 91 9.23 -31.98 -2.59
CA GLY A 91 8.55 -30.82 -3.14
C GLY A 91 7.11 -31.14 -3.60
N LYS A 92 6.90 -32.26 -4.30
CA LYS A 92 5.55 -32.71 -4.68
C LYS A 92 4.70 -33.09 -3.48
N GLN A 93 5.25 -33.83 -2.52
CA GLN A 93 4.54 -34.19 -1.29
C GLN A 93 4.08 -32.96 -0.49
N ILE A 94 4.91 -31.92 -0.44
CA ILE A 94 4.55 -30.65 0.21
C ILE A 94 3.51 -29.89 -0.60
N LEU A 95 3.54 -29.94 -1.94
CA LEU A 95 2.47 -29.35 -2.75
C LEU A 95 1.18 -30.19 -2.69
N ASP A 96 1.25 -31.49 -2.48
CA ASP A 96 0.07 -32.34 -2.29
C ASP A 96 -0.57 -32.07 -0.93
N ASP A 97 0.25 -32.00 0.13
CA ASP A 97 -0.14 -31.69 1.50
C ASP A 97 1.03 -31.01 2.25
N PRO A 98 0.98 -29.70 2.47
CA PRO A 98 2.07 -29.00 3.14
C PRO A 98 2.22 -29.25 4.63
N ALA A 99 1.31 -30.00 5.28
CA ALA A 99 1.64 -30.57 6.59
C ALA A 99 2.91 -31.45 6.51
N ASN A 100 3.24 -32.00 5.32
CA ASN A 100 4.49 -32.72 5.07
C ASN A 100 5.75 -31.85 5.19
N SER A 101 5.62 -30.52 5.25
CA SER A 101 6.75 -29.62 5.52
C SER A 101 7.21 -29.68 6.99
N GLY A 102 6.43 -30.25 7.90
CA GLY A 102 6.69 -30.23 9.34
C GLY A 102 6.40 -28.89 10.03
N ILE A 103 5.93 -27.88 9.29
CA ILE A 103 5.42 -26.62 9.84
C ILE A 103 4.06 -26.85 10.52
N ASP A 104 3.83 -26.23 11.67
CA ASP A 104 2.49 -26.13 12.25
C ASP A 104 1.65 -25.14 11.44
N ILE A 105 0.88 -25.68 10.50
CA ILE A 105 -0.04 -24.93 9.64
C ILE A 105 -1.34 -24.52 10.33
N THR A 106 -1.53 -24.91 11.60
CA THR A 106 -2.71 -24.56 12.40
C THR A 106 -2.46 -23.41 13.37
N GLY A 107 -1.19 -23.13 13.67
CA GLY A 107 -0.73 -22.01 14.47
C GLY A 107 -0.51 -20.74 13.64
N ASP A 108 -0.52 -19.60 14.32
CA ASP A 108 -0.26 -18.30 13.69
C ASP A 108 1.17 -18.22 13.14
N LEU A 109 1.32 -17.46 12.05
CA LEU A 109 2.62 -17.09 11.50
C LEU A 109 2.88 -15.61 11.79
N ALA A 110 4.13 -15.26 12.07
CA ALA A 110 4.55 -13.88 12.19
C ALA A 110 5.65 -13.54 11.18
N PHE A 111 5.55 -12.34 10.64
CA PHE A 111 6.61 -11.68 9.88
C PHE A 111 6.92 -10.36 10.56
N PHE A 112 8.19 -10.00 10.67
CA PHE A 112 8.56 -8.68 11.14
C PHE A 112 9.84 -8.17 10.51
N ILE A 113 9.99 -6.85 10.52
CA ILE A 113 11.21 -6.15 10.15
C ILE A 113 11.72 -5.43 11.39
N LYS A 114 12.98 -5.65 11.74
CA LYS A 114 13.65 -4.96 12.84
C LYS A 114 14.89 -4.24 12.32
N LYS A 115 15.03 -2.98 12.71
CA LYS A 115 16.27 -2.22 12.52
C LYS A 115 17.28 -2.63 13.59
N GLU A 116 18.54 -2.73 13.18
CA GLU A 116 19.66 -3.03 14.09
C GLU A 116 20.88 -2.21 13.63
N GLY A 117 21.35 -1.27 14.45
CA GLY A 117 22.40 -0.33 14.04
C GLY A 117 22.08 0.41 12.72
N ARG A 118 22.96 0.22 11.71
CA ARG A 118 22.84 0.81 10.35
C ARG A 118 22.16 -0.10 9.33
N GLY A 119 21.80 -1.32 9.72
CA GLY A 119 21.10 -2.28 8.88
C GLY A 119 19.73 -2.64 9.44
N GLY A 120 19.10 -3.63 8.83
CA GLY A 120 17.91 -4.27 9.36
C GLY A 120 17.92 -5.75 9.04
N TYR A 121 17.05 -6.50 9.69
CA TYR A 121 16.74 -7.84 9.28
C TYR A 121 15.23 -8.02 9.25
N MET A 122 14.78 -8.92 8.40
CA MET A 122 13.42 -9.44 8.44
C MET A 122 13.44 -10.87 8.94
N ALA A 123 12.40 -11.23 9.67
CA ALA A 123 12.20 -12.58 10.15
C ALA A 123 10.78 -13.05 9.85
N PHE A 124 10.66 -14.32 9.50
CA PHE A 124 9.41 -15.04 9.36
C PHE A 124 9.44 -16.26 10.28
N GLU A 125 8.44 -16.40 11.13
CA GLU A 125 8.43 -17.40 12.19
C GLU A 125 7.08 -18.09 12.34
N GLY A 126 7.11 -19.30 12.87
CA GLY A 126 5.93 -20.12 13.10
C GLY A 126 6.26 -21.37 13.91
N GLY A 127 5.22 -22.14 14.21
CA GLY A 127 5.35 -23.40 14.93
C GLY A 127 5.97 -24.51 14.07
N VAL A 128 6.63 -25.46 14.72
CA VAL A 128 7.11 -26.72 14.13
C VAL A 128 6.28 -27.85 14.72
N GLN A 129 5.57 -28.58 13.85
CA GLN A 129 4.79 -29.76 14.23
C GLN A 129 5.63 -31.04 14.18
N ASN A 130 6.59 -31.12 13.24
CA ASN A 130 7.50 -32.26 13.10
C ASN A 130 8.89 -31.78 12.72
N ALA A 131 9.81 -31.78 13.68
CA ALA A 131 11.16 -31.26 13.51
C ALA A 131 11.98 -32.01 12.44
N THR A 132 11.81 -33.32 12.32
CA THR A 132 12.50 -34.13 11.31
C THR A 132 11.99 -33.81 9.90
N ALA A 133 10.68 -33.66 9.73
CA ALA A 133 10.10 -33.25 8.45
C ALA A 133 10.50 -31.81 8.10
N PHE A 134 10.52 -30.91 9.09
CA PHE A 134 10.98 -29.54 8.93
C PHE A 134 12.44 -29.45 8.50
N GLU A 135 13.34 -30.21 9.12
CA GLU A 135 14.74 -30.26 8.73
C GLU A 135 14.91 -30.74 7.29
N ALA A 136 14.18 -31.79 6.89
CA ALA A 136 14.17 -32.29 5.52
C ALA A 136 13.68 -31.21 4.53
N PHE A 137 12.58 -30.53 4.87
CA PHE A 137 12.03 -29.43 4.10
C PHE A 137 13.02 -28.25 3.96
N ALA A 138 13.53 -27.74 5.08
CA ALA A 138 14.43 -26.60 5.13
C ALA A 138 15.74 -26.88 4.39
N THR A 139 16.30 -28.08 4.54
CA THR A 139 17.51 -28.50 3.81
C THR A 139 17.22 -28.60 2.31
N LYS A 140 16.07 -29.14 1.92
CA LYS A 140 15.71 -29.29 0.51
C LYS A 140 15.50 -27.96 -0.20
N ILE A 141 14.69 -27.07 0.37
CA ILE A 141 14.33 -25.79 -0.26
C ILE A 141 15.55 -24.87 -0.42
N ASN A 142 16.55 -25.00 0.46
CA ASN A 142 17.80 -24.24 0.40
C ASN A 142 18.92 -24.96 -0.38
N LYS A 143 18.59 -26.00 -1.18
CA LYS A 143 19.51 -26.78 -2.03
C LYS A 143 20.64 -27.50 -1.25
N GLY A 144 20.33 -27.94 -0.03
CA GLY A 144 21.29 -28.56 0.87
C GLY A 144 22.02 -27.54 1.74
N GLY A 145 22.81 -28.05 2.68
CA GLY A 145 23.58 -27.25 3.61
C GLY A 145 23.86 -28.05 4.88
N ARG A 146 24.94 -27.72 5.58
CA ARG A 146 25.27 -28.39 6.83
C ARG A 146 24.45 -27.76 7.95
N VAL A 147 23.54 -28.55 8.52
CA VAL A 147 22.89 -28.17 9.77
C VAL A 147 23.94 -28.16 10.87
N SER A 148 24.04 -27.02 11.56
CA SER A 148 24.85 -26.82 12.75
C SER A 148 23.93 -26.63 13.96
N LYS A 149 24.49 -26.70 15.17
CA LYS A 149 23.74 -26.50 16.41
C LYS A 149 24.37 -25.42 17.27
N ASP A 150 23.52 -24.60 17.87
CA ASP A 150 23.85 -23.67 18.95
C ASP A 150 22.88 -23.91 20.10
N GLY A 151 23.35 -24.59 21.15
CA GLY A 151 22.48 -25.19 22.16
C GLY A 151 21.46 -26.16 21.55
N ASP A 152 20.17 -25.90 21.79
CA ASP A 152 19.04 -26.68 21.26
C ASP A 152 18.53 -26.17 19.90
N VAL A 153 19.14 -25.11 19.36
CA VAL A 153 18.73 -24.50 18.08
C VAL A 153 19.53 -25.11 16.93
N ASN A 154 18.84 -25.69 15.96
CA ASN A 154 19.42 -26.12 14.68
C ASN A 154 19.50 -24.92 13.74
N ILE A 155 20.61 -24.79 13.01
CA ILE A 155 20.89 -23.64 12.15
C ILE A 155 21.35 -24.13 10.78
N LEU A 156 20.70 -23.63 9.73
CA LEU A 156 21.00 -23.86 8.33
C LEU A 156 21.23 -22.51 7.63
N ASN A 157 22.48 -22.25 7.23
CA ASN A 157 22.80 -21.10 6.37
C ASN A 157 22.32 -21.38 4.93
N THR A 158 21.63 -20.42 4.31
CA THR A 158 21.07 -20.54 2.95
C THR A 158 21.97 -19.96 1.86
N SER A 159 23.16 -19.44 2.21
CA SER A 159 24.13 -18.75 1.32
C SER A 159 23.71 -17.38 0.75
N HIS A 160 22.49 -16.91 1.02
CA HIS A 160 21.93 -15.66 0.46
C HIS A 160 21.78 -14.54 1.48
N ARG A 161 22.72 -14.40 2.44
CA ARG A 161 22.57 -13.52 3.61
C ARG A 161 21.23 -13.77 4.35
N SER A 162 20.86 -15.04 4.42
CA SER A 162 19.75 -15.51 5.23
C SER A 162 20.12 -16.85 5.87
N LEU A 163 19.34 -17.24 6.87
CA LEU A 163 19.45 -18.55 7.49
C LEU A 163 18.08 -19.00 7.99
N VAL A 164 17.97 -20.30 8.21
CA VAL A 164 16.85 -20.92 8.90
C VAL A 164 17.34 -21.46 10.22
N ALA A 165 16.67 -21.10 11.31
CA ALA A 165 16.92 -21.62 12.64
C ALA A 165 15.66 -22.28 13.19
N TRP A 166 15.77 -23.43 13.87
CA TRP A 166 14.60 -24.12 14.44
C TRP A 166 14.93 -24.99 15.64
N THR A 167 13.93 -25.14 16.50
CA THR A 167 13.87 -26.09 17.61
C THR A 167 12.82 -27.18 17.29
N ASN A 168 12.44 -27.97 18.29
CA ASN A 168 11.36 -28.96 18.13
C ASN A 168 9.97 -28.34 17.95
N ASN A 169 9.77 -27.06 18.30
CA ASN A 169 8.45 -26.44 18.37
C ASN A 169 8.33 -25.12 17.59
N ARG A 170 9.43 -24.55 17.08
CA ARG A 170 9.40 -23.26 16.40
C ARG A 170 10.53 -23.13 15.39
N PHE A 171 10.27 -22.40 14.31
CA PHE A 171 11.28 -22.00 13.33
C PHE A 171 11.32 -20.49 13.15
N ILE A 172 12.46 -20.01 12.66
CA ILE A 172 12.71 -18.63 12.25
C ILE A 172 13.49 -18.67 10.95
N TYR A 173 12.93 -18.11 9.88
CA TYR A 173 13.66 -17.74 8.68
C TYR A 173 14.06 -16.28 8.81
N ILE A 174 15.35 -15.96 8.84
CA ILE A 174 15.85 -14.59 9.01
C ILE A 174 16.69 -14.20 7.80
N MET A 175 16.53 -12.96 7.33
CA MET A 175 17.24 -12.42 6.17
C MET A 175 17.73 -11.00 6.45
N ASP A 176 18.95 -10.71 5.98
CA ASP A 176 19.52 -9.37 5.95
C ASP A 176 18.66 -8.43 5.09
N VAL A 177 18.36 -7.25 5.63
CA VAL A 177 17.72 -6.15 4.92
C VAL A 177 18.69 -4.98 4.95
N PRO A 178 19.59 -4.88 3.95
CA PRO A 178 20.57 -3.83 3.93
C PRO A 178 19.90 -2.48 3.78
N SER A 179 20.31 -1.49 4.58
CA SER A 179 19.80 -0.13 4.39
C SER A 179 20.39 0.48 3.11
N PRO A 180 19.58 1.19 2.29
CA PRO A 180 20.09 1.90 1.14
C PRO A 180 21.08 2.98 1.59
N PRO A 181 22.14 3.25 0.81
CA PRO A 181 23.10 4.29 1.16
C PRO A 181 22.41 5.66 1.17
N ILE A 182 22.75 6.51 2.14
CA ILE A 182 22.13 7.83 2.32
C ILE A 182 22.52 8.75 1.14
N ARG A 183 23.71 8.55 0.58
CA ARG A 183 24.18 9.20 -0.65
C ARG A 183 24.68 8.16 -1.65
N PRO A 184 24.58 8.41 -2.97
CA PRO A 184 25.12 7.51 -3.99
C PRO A 184 26.62 7.20 -3.84
N THR A 185 27.36 8.06 -3.12
CA THR A 185 28.79 7.95 -2.87
C THR A 185 29.15 7.29 -1.53
N ASP A 186 28.16 6.98 -0.68
CA ASP A 186 28.44 6.31 0.59
C ASP A 186 28.80 4.84 0.32
N PRO A 187 29.84 4.31 0.98
CA PRO A 187 30.13 2.88 0.93
C PRO A 187 28.90 2.09 1.37
N ILE A 188 28.54 1.06 0.61
CA ILE A 188 27.49 0.09 0.99
C ILE A 188 27.97 -0.76 2.19
N GLU A 189 29.27 -0.73 2.51
CA GLU A 189 29.86 -1.42 3.65
C GLU A 189 29.32 -0.89 4.99
N GLY A 190 28.70 -1.78 5.76
CA GLY A 190 28.18 -1.49 7.10
C GLY A 190 26.66 -1.36 7.21
N SER A 191 25.91 -1.50 6.12
CA SER A 191 24.44 -1.58 6.16
C SER A 191 23.89 -3.01 6.09
N SER A 192 24.74 -4.00 5.76
CA SER A 192 24.39 -5.42 5.65
C SER A 192 24.97 -6.27 6.77
N PHE A 193 24.26 -7.33 7.15
CA PHE A 193 24.70 -8.30 8.16
C PHE A 193 25.41 -9.53 7.58
N THR A 194 26.40 -10.03 8.32
CA THR A 194 27.03 -11.34 8.08
C THR A 194 26.11 -12.47 8.54
N THR A 195 26.33 -13.70 8.06
CA THR A 195 25.61 -14.87 8.57
C THR A 195 25.78 -15.04 10.08
N ASP A 196 26.98 -14.82 10.63
CA ASP A 196 27.22 -14.92 12.08
C ASP A 196 26.36 -13.92 12.88
N SER A 197 26.18 -12.71 12.34
CA SER A 197 25.30 -11.69 12.95
C SER A 197 23.84 -12.14 12.91
N LEU A 198 23.37 -12.64 11.76
CA LEU A 198 22.01 -13.17 11.61
C LEU A 198 21.78 -14.38 12.52
N GLN A 199 22.79 -15.24 12.71
CA GLN A 199 22.69 -16.41 13.59
C GLN A 199 22.48 -15.95 15.03
N LYS A 200 23.27 -14.98 15.48
CA LYS A 200 23.11 -14.38 16.79
C LYS A 200 21.70 -13.81 16.97
N PHE A 201 21.20 -13.04 16.00
CA PHE A 201 19.84 -12.49 16.07
C PHE A 201 18.77 -13.59 16.11
N ALA A 202 18.89 -14.64 15.30
CA ALA A 202 17.95 -15.77 15.33
C ALA A 202 17.93 -16.49 16.68
N VAL A 203 19.10 -16.76 17.26
CA VAL A 203 19.21 -17.40 18.58
C VAL A 203 18.62 -16.51 19.67
N GLU A 204 18.91 -15.20 19.65
CA GLU A 204 18.32 -14.23 20.58
C GLU A 204 16.78 -14.16 20.51
N LEU A 205 16.19 -14.42 19.34
CA LEU A 205 14.74 -14.47 19.17
C LEU A 205 14.08 -15.72 19.76
N PHE A 206 14.81 -16.84 19.91
CA PHE A 206 14.30 -18.00 20.64
C PHE A 206 14.20 -17.72 22.15
N ASP A 207 15.09 -16.88 22.67
CA ASP A 207 15.17 -16.50 24.09
C ASP A 207 14.62 -15.10 24.38
N LEU A 208 13.85 -14.51 23.46
CA LEU A 208 13.37 -13.12 23.59
C LEU A 208 12.57 -12.95 24.89
N PRO A 209 13.04 -12.12 25.84
CA PRO A 209 12.32 -11.92 27.09
C PRO A 209 10.95 -11.32 26.85
N ARG A 210 9.94 -11.76 27.60
CA ARG A 210 8.55 -11.27 27.47
C ARG A 210 8.44 -9.73 27.48
N LYS A 211 9.23 -9.04 28.31
CA LYS A 211 9.26 -7.57 28.39
C LYS A 211 9.72 -6.88 27.10
N ASN A 212 10.48 -7.58 26.26
CA ASN A 212 11.01 -7.10 24.99
C ASN A 212 10.18 -7.60 23.80
N ASN A 213 9.10 -8.33 24.05
CA ASN A 213 8.20 -8.86 23.03
C ASN A 213 7.06 -7.87 22.78
N LEU A 214 6.67 -7.70 21.52
CA LEU A 214 5.58 -6.83 21.09
C LEU A 214 4.24 -7.23 21.73
N LEU A 215 4.06 -8.50 22.10
CA LEU A 215 2.89 -8.99 22.87
C LEU A 215 2.79 -8.38 24.28
N ASN A 216 3.80 -7.64 24.74
CA ASN A 216 3.78 -6.87 25.98
C ASN A 216 3.45 -5.38 25.75
N ASP A 217 3.20 -4.95 24.51
CA ASP A 217 2.72 -3.60 24.20
C ASP A 217 1.18 -3.59 24.19
N ASP A 218 0.57 -2.83 25.10
CA ASP A 218 -0.88 -2.75 25.25
C ASP A 218 -1.60 -2.26 23.99
N ARG A 219 -0.93 -1.43 23.17
CA ARG A 219 -1.48 -0.92 21.90
C ARG A 219 -1.59 -2.06 20.89
N PHE A 220 -0.54 -2.87 20.78
CA PHE A 220 -0.53 -4.04 19.93
C PHE A 220 -1.53 -5.10 20.42
N VAL A 221 -1.57 -5.37 21.73
CA VAL A 221 -2.59 -6.25 22.33
C VAL A 221 -4.01 -5.74 22.05
N SER A 222 -4.23 -4.42 22.05
CA SER A 222 -5.52 -3.84 21.66
C SER A 222 -5.85 -4.07 20.19
N LEU A 223 -4.87 -4.02 19.28
CA LEU A 223 -5.06 -4.38 17.87
C LEU A 223 -5.45 -5.85 17.73
N MET A 224 -4.79 -6.75 18.44
CA MET A 224 -5.05 -8.20 18.38
C MET A 224 -6.45 -8.60 18.89
N LYS A 225 -7.17 -7.71 19.58
CA LYS A 225 -8.58 -7.91 19.97
C LYS A 225 -9.55 -7.69 18.81
N GLU A 226 -9.14 -6.97 17.76
CA GLU A 226 -9.95 -6.85 16.56
C GLU A 226 -9.96 -8.21 15.86
N THR A 227 -11.13 -8.74 15.53
CA THR A 227 -11.22 -9.95 14.70
C THR A 227 -10.54 -9.67 13.35
N GLY A 228 -9.55 -10.47 12.97
CA GLY A 228 -8.80 -10.32 11.73
C GLY A 228 -8.22 -11.65 11.26
N ASP A 229 -8.11 -11.81 9.94
CA ASP A 229 -7.32 -12.89 9.34
C ASP A 229 -5.83 -12.52 9.27
N ILE A 230 -5.55 -11.22 9.16
CA ILE A 230 -4.20 -10.66 9.17
C ILE A 230 -4.21 -9.42 10.07
N HIS A 231 -3.22 -9.30 10.95
CA HIS A 231 -2.97 -8.10 11.75
C HIS A 231 -1.65 -7.49 11.33
N TYR A 232 -1.70 -6.24 10.89
CA TYR A 232 -0.56 -5.46 10.47
C TYR A 232 -0.26 -4.39 11.52
N TRP A 233 1.00 -4.24 11.91
CA TRP A 233 1.47 -3.29 12.89
C TRP A 233 2.67 -2.53 12.35
N VAL A 234 2.67 -1.21 12.57
CA VAL A 234 3.77 -0.32 12.24
C VAL A 234 4.13 0.48 13.47
N ASN A 235 5.38 0.36 13.90
CA ASN A 235 5.99 1.29 14.84
C ASN A 235 6.54 2.48 14.04
N ALA A 236 5.84 3.62 14.10
CA ALA A 236 6.13 4.77 13.25
C ALA A 236 7.53 5.34 13.53
N GLU A 237 7.95 5.35 14.79
CA GLU A 237 9.28 5.81 15.21
C GLU A 237 10.39 4.99 14.57
N GLN A 238 10.25 3.67 14.59
CA GLN A 238 11.24 2.75 14.03
C GLN A 238 11.21 2.76 12.48
N TYR A 239 10.02 2.85 11.90
CA TYR A 239 9.83 2.86 10.45
C TYR A 239 10.35 4.15 9.81
N TYR A 240 9.88 5.31 10.28
CA TYR A 240 10.26 6.63 9.76
C TYR A 240 11.57 7.16 10.35
N GLY A 241 12.10 6.54 11.42
CA GLY A 241 13.42 6.80 11.95
C GLY A 241 14.56 6.55 10.95
N SER A 242 14.30 5.91 9.80
CA SER A 242 15.26 5.77 8.68
C SER A 242 15.28 7.01 7.75
N LEU A 243 14.12 7.65 7.53
CA LEU A 243 14.00 8.94 6.82
C LEU A 243 14.53 10.12 7.67
N SER A 244 14.77 9.86 8.95
CA SER A 244 15.18 10.85 9.95
C SER A 244 16.53 11.52 9.65
N GLY A 245 17.43 10.97 8.83
CA GLY A 245 18.73 11.62 8.58
C GLY A 245 18.61 13.09 8.11
N TYR A 246 17.63 13.37 7.25
CA TYR A 246 17.31 14.73 6.79
C TYR A 246 16.16 15.37 7.59
N LEU A 247 15.13 14.58 7.96
CA LEU A 247 13.95 15.08 8.69
C LEU A 247 14.24 15.42 10.17
N SER A 248 15.25 14.80 10.79
CA SER A 248 15.70 15.08 12.17
C SER A 248 16.36 16.44 12.33
N LEU A 249 16.82 17.06 11.24
CA LEU A 249 17.33 18.43 11.25
C LEU A 249 16.20 19.44 11.58
N ILE A 250 14.94 19.04 11.40
CA ILE A 250 13.76 19.77 11.85
C ILE A 250 13.19 19.01 13.05
N SER A 251 13.73 19.30 14.24
CA SER A 251 13.43 18.58 15.49
C SER A 251 11.94 18.48 15.81
N GLY A 252 11.10 19.40 15.35
CA GLY A 252 9.66 19.36 15.59
C GLY A 252 8.92 18.29 14.78
N LEU A 253 9.44 17.83 13.63
CA LEU A 253 8.76 16.81 12.82
C LEU A 253 8.73 15.44 13.50
N SER A 254 9.59 15.22 14.50
CA SER A 254 9.66 13.96 15.23
C SER A 254 8.36 13.61 15.94
N VAL A 255 7.59 14.62 16.36
CA VAL A 255 6.27 14.43 16.98
C VAL A 255 5.28 13.66 16.09
N LEU A 256 5.49 13.64 14.77
CA LEU A 256 4.63 12.93 13.83
C LEU A 256 4.91 11.42 13.78
N PHE A 257 6.02 10.95 14.34
CA PHE A 257 6.40 9.54 14.31
C PHE A 257 6.88 8.97 15.66
N GLU A 258 7.59 9.75 16.49
CA GLU A 258 8.06 9.31 17.82
C GLU A 258 6.89 8.94 18.75
N GLY A 259 6.99 7.76 19.37
CA GLY A 259 5.94 7.21 20.22
C GLY A 259 4.63 6.84 19.51
N ASN A 260 4.52 7.07 18.19
CA ASN A 260 3.32 6.76 17.42
C ASN A 260 3.37 5.33 16.88
N ALA A 261 2.19 4.71 16.75
CA ALA A 261 2.06 3.42 16.09
C ALA A 261 0.73 3.29 15.35
N TYR A 262 0.71 2.43 14.34
CA TYR A 262 -0.47 2.17 13.52
C TYR A 262 -0.71 0.67 13.44
N GLY A 263 -1.96 0.27 13.54
CA GLY A 263 -2.38 -1.12 13.45
C GLY A 263 -3.55 -1.27 12.50
N THR A 264 -3.60 -2.36 11.73
CA THR A 264 -4.75 -2.70 10.88
C THR A 264 -5.07 -4.18 10.98
N ALA A 265 -6.32 -4.52 11.29
CA ALA A 265 -6.87 -5.87 11.11
C ALA A 265 -7.54 -5.96 9.73
N ILE A 266 -7.25 -7.03 9.00
CA ILE A 266 -7.76 -7.31 7.65
C ILE A 266 -8.62 -8.57 7.69
N ASN A 267 -9.81 -8.50 7.12
CA ASN A 267 -10.77 -9.60 7.09
C ASN A 267 -11.26 -9.86 5.67
N PHE A 268 -11.19 -11.12 5.26
CA PHE A 268 -11.83 -11.61 4.06
C PHE A 268 -13.24 -12.08 4.38
N GLU A 269 -14.24 -11.28 4.00
CA GLU A 269 -15.67 -11.54 4.21
C GLU A 269 -16.37 -11.84 2.88
N ASN A 270 -17.64 -12.24 2.93
CA ASN A 270 -18.41 -12.40 1.70
C ASN A 270 -18.60 -11.04 1.02
N GLY A 271 -18.16 -10.94 -0.24
CA GLY A 271 -18.32 -9.74 -1.05
C GLY A 271 -17.43 -8.56 -0.72
N LYS A 272 -16.54 -8.65 0.26
CA LYS A 272 -15.63 -7.55 0.59
C LYS A 272 -14.36 -7.99 1.32
N ILE A 273 -13.34 -7.15 1.22
CA ILE A 273 -12.15 -7.16 2.06
C ILE A 273 -12.30 -5.98 3.02
N ALA A 274 -12.40 -6.25 4.32
CA ALA A 274 -12.62 -5.24 5.34
C ALA A 274 -11.30 -4.94 6.09
N PHE A 275 -11.08 -3.66 6.36
CA PHE A 275 -9.90 -3.15 7.05
C PHE A 275 -10.37 -2.35 8.26
N LYS A 276 -9.85 -2.68 9.45
CA LYS A 276 -10.07 -1.92 10.68
C LYS A 276 -8.74 -1.41 11.19
N SER A 277 -8.56 -0.10 11.14
CA SER A 277 -7.30 0.54 11.51
C SER A 277 -7.40 1.24 12.86
N ARG A 278 -6.28 1.25 13.60
CA ARG A 278 -6.08 1.96 14.86
C ARG A 278 -4.81 2.78 14.76
N ALA A 279 -4.88 4.05 15.09
CA ALA A 279 -3.75 4.96 15.21
C ALA A 279 -3.55 5.30 16.69
N PHE A 280 -2.37 4.98 17.20
CA PHE A 280 -1.96 5.27 18.56
C PHE A 280 -0.99 6.44 18.52
N TYR A 281 -1.45 7.60 18.99
CA TYR A 281 -0.67 8.82 18.98
C TYR A 281 0.02 9.05 20.32
N ASN A 282 1.19 9.66 20.29
CA ASN A 282 1.90 10.15 21.46
C ASN A 282 1.06 11.21 22.21
N THR A 283 1.46 11.46 23.45
CA THR A 283 0.73 12.36 24.36
C THR A 283 0.46 13.73 23.76
N LYS A 284 1.43 14.34 23.07
CA LYS A 284 1.28 15.69 22.49
C LYS A 284 0.24 15.74 21.38
N LEU A 285 0.29 14.80 20.44
CA LEU A 285 -0.71 14.70 19.38
C LEU A 285 -2.08 14.36 19.94
N LYS A 286 -2.14 13.48 20.94
CA LYS A 286 -3.40 13.13 21.60
C LYS A 286 -4.04 14.33 22.32
N GLU A 287 -3.24 15.12 23.05
CA GLU A 287 -3.68 16.36 23.69
C GLU A 287 -4.22 17.36 22.66
N MET A 288 -3.49 17.55 21.55
CA MET A 288 -3.94 18.40 20.45
C MET A 288 -5.26 17.88 19.87
N LEU A 289 -5.38 16.61 19.53
CA LEU A 289 -6.60 16.05 18.93
C LEU A 289 -7.81 16.12 19.87
N LYS A 290 -7.61 15.97 21.19
CA LYS A 290 -8.67 16.16 22.19
C LYS A 290 -9.21 17.59 22.23
N GLN A 291 -8.35 18.58 22.02
CA GLN A 291 -8.76 19.99 21.96
C GLN A 291 -9.65 20.29 20.74
N TYR A 292 -9.57 19.47 19.70
CA TYR A 292 -10.16 19.71 18.39
C TYR A 292 -11.13 18.61 17.95
N ALA A 293 -11.68 17.85 18.90
CA ALA A 293 -12.52 16.69 18.62
C ALA A 293 -13.95 17.08 18.20
N GLU A 294 -14.14 17.80 17.10
CA GLU A 294 -15.48 18.08 16.57
C GLU A 294 -15.45 18.54 15.11
N GLY A 295 -16.15 17.79 14.26
CA GLY A 295 -16.25 18.05 12.84
C GLY A 295 -16.64 16.79 12.08
N LYS A 296 -17.81 16.82 11.43
CA LYS A 296 -18.30 15.70 10.63
C LYS A 296 -18.62 16.19 9.24
N VAL A 297 -18.24 15.42 8.24
CA VAL A 297 -18.66 15.62 6.86
C VAL A 297 -20.19 15.54 6.84
N SER A 298 -20.82 16.52 6.19
CA SER A 298 -22.27 16.53 5.99
C SER A 298 -22.63 15.89 4.65
N GLU A 299 -23.73 15.12 4.65
CA GLU A 299 -24.28 14.58 3.40
C GLU A 299 -24.61 15.70 2.40
N THR A 300 -25.08 16.84 2.91
CA THR A 300 -25.39 18.04 2.11
C THR A 300 -24.18 18.58 1.35
N THR A 301 -22.96 18.41 1.86
CA THR A 301 -21.75 18.83 1.15
C THR A 301 -21.43 17.90 0.00
N ILE A 302 -21.57 16.59 0.20
CA ILE A 302 -21.31 15.58 -0.84
C ILE A 302 -22.38 15.67 -1.94
N ASN A 303 -23.64 15.84 -1.57
CA ASN A 303 -24.76 15.90 -2.52
C ASN A 303 -24.77 17.18 -3.37
N ARG A 304 -23.93 18.18 -3.06
CA ARG A 304 -23.66 19.35 -3.93
C ARG A 304 -22.80 19.02 -5.15
N ILE A 305 -22.23 17.82 -5.26
CA ILE A 305 -21.51 17.42 -6.47
C ILE A 305 -22.49 17.42 -7.65
N PRO A 306 -22.28 18.26 -8.69
CA PRO A 306 -23.28 18.43 -9.75
C PRO A 306 -23.44 17.18 -10.63
N SER A 307 -22.34 16.51 -10.95
CA SER A 307 -22.34 15.34 -11.82
C SER A 307 -22.92 14.11 -11.13
N LYS A 308 -23.72 13.31 -11.86
CA LYS A 308 -24.21 12.00 -11.38
C LYS A 308 -23.17 10.89 -11.56
N ASN A 309 -22.19 11.09 -12.43
CA ASN A 309 -21.20 10.07 -12.81
C ASN A 309 -19.92 10.22 -11.97
N VAL A 310 -20.05 10.14 -10.65
CA VAL A 310 -18.91 10.28 -9.74
C VAL A 310 -18.15 8.97 -9.67
N VAL A 311 -16.85 9.01 -9.97
CA VAL A 311 -15.95 7.85 -9.85
C VAL A 311 -15.06 7.92 -8.61
N ALA A 312 -14.84 9.10 -8.06
CA ALA A 312 -14.17 9.25 -6.77
C ALA A 312 -14.70 10.47 -6.02
N VAL A 313 -14.81 10.36 -4.69
CA VAL A 313 -15.02 11.49 -3.79
C VAL A 313 -14.17 11.29 -2.54
N PHE A 314 -13.57 12.38 -2.07
CA PHE A 314 -12.94 12.49 -0.76
C PHE A 314 -13.51 13.71 -0.08
N ALA A 315 -13.96 13.53 1.16
CA ALA A 315 -14.51 14.60 1.96
C ALA A 315 -13.89 14.56 3.35
N MET A 316 -13.53 15.73 3.87
CA MET A 316 -13.03 15.87 5.22
C MET A 316 -13.56 17.11 5.89
N LYS A 317 -13.70 17.03 7.20
CA LYS A 317 -13.98 18.14 8.08
C LYS A 317 -12.88 18.19 9.13
N TYR A 318 -12.08 19.24 9.08
CA TYR A 318 -11.02 19.49 10.05
C TYR A 318 -11.22 20.85 10.72
N PRO A 319 -10.87 21.02 11.99
CA PRO A 319 -10.83 22.34 12.61
C PRO A 319 -9.58 23.10 12.13
N PRO A 320 -9.70 24.27 11.48
CA PRO A 320 -8.52 24.99 10.98
C PRO A 320 -7.49 25.35 12.06
N ALA A 321 -7.97 25.63 13.28
CA ALA A 321 -7.10 25.83 14.44
C ALA A 321 -6.25 24.59 14.79
N ALA A 322 -6.76 23.38 14.55
CA ALA A 322 -6.00 22.14 14.71
C ALA A 322 -4.81 22.07 13.76
N LEU A 323 -4.97 22.52 12.51
CA LEU A 323 -3.86 22.59 11.55
C LEU A 323 -2.80 23.59 12.00
N LYS A 324 -3.21 24.76 12.50
CA LYS A 324 -2.28 25.75 13.07
C LYS A 324 -1.47 25.16 14.23
N ASP A 325 -2.12 24.45 15.15
CA ASP A 325 -1.43 23.88 16.30
C ASP A 325 -0.57 22.67 15.90
N LEU A 326 -0.97 21.89 14.90
CA LEU A 326 -0.11 20.85 14.32
C LEU A 326 1.15 21.44 13.70
N ILE A 327 1.04 22.55 12.94
CA ILE A 327 2.18 23.26 12.35
C ILE A 327 3.17 23.75 13.42
N LYS A 328 2.66 24.29 14.53
CA LYS A 328 3.48 24.68 15.68
C LYS A 328 4.12 23.48 16.35
N LEU A 329 3.35 22.40 16.55
CA LEU A 329 3.84 21.19 17.19
C LEU A 329 4.96 20.55 16.36
N ALA A 330 4.82 20.58 15.03
CA ALA A 330 5.81 20.17 14.05
C ALA A 330 7.04 21.08 13.98
N GLY A 331 7.05 22.23 14.68
CA GLY A 331 8.18 23.17 14.71
C GLY A 331 8.45 23.88 13.38
N VAL A 332 7.46 23.94 12.48
CA VAL A 332 7.58 24.56 11.15
C VAL A 332 6.77 25.86 11.02
N ASP A 333 6.21 26.35 12.12
CA ASP A 333 5.42 27.59 12.16
C ASP A 333 6.23 28.82 11.77
N GLY A 334 7.51 28.89 12.15
CA GLY A 334 8.41 29.97 11.73
C GLY A 334 8.61 30.01 10.21
N PHE A 335 8.72 28.84 9.57
CA PHE A 335 8.83 28.73 8.11
C PHE A 335 7.52 29.14 7.42
N VAL A 336 6.39 28.61 7.90
CA VAL A 336 5.06 28.93 7.36
C VAL A 336 4.75 30.42 7.50
N ASN A 337 4.96 31.01 8.67
CA ASN A 337 4.74 32.43 8.90
C ASN A 337 5.74 33.31 8.13
N GLY A 338 6.99 32.88 7.98
CA GLY A 338 7.98 33.58 7.15
C GLY A 338 7.65 33.56 5.66
N PHE A 339 6.99 32.51 5.17
CA PHE A 339 6.43 32.47 3.81
C PHE A 339 5.19 33.37 3.72
N LEU A 340 4.17 33.12 4.54
CA LEU A 340 2.91 33.87 4.49
C LEU A 340 3.11 35.37 4.72
N GLY A 341 4.01 35.75 5.62
CA GLY A 341 4.33 37.15 5.92
C GLY A 341 4.93 37.90 4.73
N ARG A 342 5.74 37.25 3.89
CA ARG A 342 6.25 37.84 2.63
C ARG A 342 5.13 38.14 1.63
N GLU A 343 4.09 37.32 1.64
CA GLU A 343 2.87 37.48 0.84
C GLU A 343 1.82 38.36 1.55
N GLY A 344 2.19 39.01 2.66
CA GLY A 344 1.31 39.89 3.43
C GLY A 344 0.21 39.18 4.22
N SER A 345 0.30 37.87 4.46
CA SER A 345 -0.68 37.04 5.16
C SER A 345 -0.11 36.37 6.42
N SER A 346 -0.90 35.53 7.09
CA SER A 346 -0.48 34.75 8.26
C SER A 346 -1.26 33.44 8.38
N ILE A 347 -0.79 32.52 9.23
CA ILE A 347 -1.56 31.31 9.55
C ILE A 347 -2.88 31.64 10.27
N ASP A 348 -2.94 32.75 11.00
CA ASP A 348 -4.17 33.23 11.63
C ASP A 348 -5.20 33.69 10.60
N GLU A 349 -4.76 34.34 9.53
CA GLU A 349 -5.62 34.68 8.39
C GLU A 349 -6.17 33.41 7.73
N PHE A 350 -5.35 32.37 7.59
CA PHE A 350 -5.80 31.07 7.08
C PHE A 350 -6.87 30.44 7.98
N VAL A 351 -6.65 30.40 9.30
CA VAL A 351 -7.62 29.87 10.26
C VAL A 351 -8.92 30.68 10.20
N LYS A 352 -8.82 32.01 10.15
CA LYS A 352 -9.96 32.93 10.03
C LYS A 352 -10.76 32.71 8.75
N ALA A 353 -10.08 32.45 7.64
CA ALA A 353 -10.69 32.29 6.33
C ALA A 353 -11.53 31.01 6.19
N ASN A 354 -11.14 29.92 6.85
CA ASN A 354 -11.69 28.58 6.57
C ASN A 354 -12.70 28.12 7.64
N LYS A 355 -13.77 27.44 7.24
CA LYS A 355 -14.64 26.65 8.14
C LYS A 355 -14.18 25.19 8.25
N GLY A 356 -13.30 24.75 7.35
CA GLY A 356 -12.62 23.45 7.43
C GLY A 356 -13.36 22.26 6.81
N ASP A 357 -14.43 22.48 6.04
CA ASP A 357 -14.96 21.46 5.13
C ASP A 357 -14.10 21.47 3.87
N VAL A 358 -13.73 20.28 3.39
CA VAL A 358 -13.01 20.09 2.12
C VAL A 358 -13.67 18.93 1.39
N LEU A 359 -13.86 19.12 0.09
CA LEU A 359 -14.40 18.14 -0.84
C LEU A 359 -13.51 18.10 -2.08
N LEU A 360 -13.14 16.90 -2.49
CA LEU A 360 -12.53 16.63 -3.78
C LEU A 360 -13.37 15.55 -4.48
N SER A 361 -13.79 15.77 -5.71
CA SER A 361 -14.47 14.76 -6.50
C SER A 361 -13.92 14.66 -7.91
N VAL A 362 -13.92 13.44 -8.44
CA VAL A 362 -13.63 13.13 -9.84
C VAL A 362 -14.91 12.55 -10.45
N SER A 363 -15.37 13.16 -11.54
CA SER A 363 -16.59 12.74 -12.24
C SER A 363 -16.40 12.73 -13.75
N ASP A 364 -17.33 12.07 -14.44
CA ASP A 364 -17.38 12.04 -15.91
C ASP A 364 -16.05 11.61 -16.53
N PHE A 365 -15.35 10.70 -15.86
CA PHE A 365 -14.12 10.09 -16.37
C PHE A 365 -14.42 9.43 -17.71
N GLU A 366 -13.61 9.63 -18.73
CA GLU A 366 -13.79 9.02 -20.05
C GLU A 366 -12.46 8.92 -20.77
N ILE A 367 -12.34 7.93 -21.65
CA ILE A 367 -11.27 7.87 -22.63
C ILE A 367 -11.84 8.45 -23.93
N LYS A 368 -11.23 9.53 -24.43
CA LYS A 368 -11.61 10.14 -25.70
C LYS A 368 -10.39 10.68 -26.45
N PRO A 369 -10.44 10.76 -27.79
CA PRO A 369 -9.37 11.39 -28.55
C PRO A 369 -9.29 12.87 -28.18
N GLN A 370 -8.08 13.37 -27.94
CA GLN A 370 -7.87 14.81 -27.77
C GLN A 370 -7.56 15.46 -29.11
N GLU A 371 -8.14 16.61 -29.35
CA GLU A 371 -7.83 17.45 -30.49
C GLU A 371 -6.80 18.50 -30.06
N LEU A 372 -5.62 18.48 -30.69
CA LEU A 372 -4.61 19.51 -30.49
C LEU A 372 -4.55 20.42 -31.70
N THR A 373 -4.78 21.70 -31.45
CA THR A 373 -4.56 22.74 -32.45
C THR A 373 -3.10 23.16 -32.41
N ILE A 374 -2.36 22.80 -33.45
CA ILE A 374 -0.98 23.25 -33.67
C ILE A 374 -1.03 24.42 -34.63
N THR A 375 -0.31 25.50 -34.32
CA THR A 375 -0.11 26.61 -35.27
C THR A 375 1.18 26.35 -36.02
N ASP A 376 1.11 26.27 -37.35
CA ASP A 376 2.30 26.10 -38.19
C ASP A 376 3.13 27.39 -38.29
N GLU A 377 4.32 27.29 -38.89
CA GLU A 377 5.26 28.43 -39.03
C GLU A 377 4.67 29.59 -39.86
N ASP A 378 3.64 29.33 -40.66
CA ASP A 378 2.92 30.32 -41.46
C ASP A 378 1.68 30.91 -40.73
N GLY A 379 1.43 30.50 -39.49
CA GLY A 379 0.33 30.98 -38.67
C GLY A 379 -1.02 30.29 -38.89
N ASN A 380 -1.07 29.22 -39.70
CA ASN A 380 -2.30 28.45 -39.88
C ASN A 380 -2.48 27.46 -38.73
N GLN A 381 -3.72 27.35 -38.27
CA GLN A 381 -4.09 26.38 -37.24
C GLN A 381 -4.47 25.04 -37.87
N GLN A 382 -3.77 23.98 -37.49
CA GLN A 382 -4.07 22.61 -37.88
C GLN A 382 -4.50 21.82 -36.63
N THR A 383 -5.67 21.18 -36.70
CA THR A 383 -6.15 20.30 -35.62
C THR A 383 -5.69 18.88 -35.88
N ILE A 384 -4.83 18.36 -35.01
CA ILE A 384 -4.39 16.96 -35.03
C ILE A 384 -5.18 16.21 -33.97
N LYS A 385 -5.81 15.10 -34.37
CA LYS A 385 -6.39 14.14 -33.43
C LYS A 385 -5.25 13.32 -32.84
N GLN A 386 -5.02 13.49 -31.55
CA GLN A 386 -4.14 12.62 -30.78
C GLN A 386 -4.86 11.35 -30.37
N ASP A 387 -4.05 10.39 -29.94
CA ASP A 387 -4.52 9.15 -29.35
C ASP A 387 -5.47 9.42 -28.18
N ASP A 388 -6.31 8.43 -27.94
CA ASP A 388 -7.26 8.37 -26.84
C ASP A 388 -6.56 8.65 -25.50
N MET A 389 -6.95 9.75 -24.84
CA MET A 389 -6.40 10.15 -23.55
C MET A 389 -7.49 10.22 -22.47
N PRO A 390 -7.13 9.95 -21.20
CA PRO A 390 -8.04 10.16 -20.08
C PRO A 390 -8.49 11.63 -19.97
N SER A 391 -9.80 11.81 -19.82
CA SER A 391 -10.46 13.08 -19.52
C SER A 391 -11.36 12.87 -18.31
N ALA A 392 -11.38 13.82 -17.37
CA ALA A 392 -12.30 13.80 -16.24
C ALA A 392 -12.56 15.22 -15.76
N ASN A 393 -13.70 15.41 -15.11
CA ASN A 393 -13.93 16.61 -14.33
C ASN A 393 -13.40 16.41 -12.92
N VAL A 394 -12.59 17.36 -12.45
CA VAL A 394 -12.08 17.41 -11.07
C VAL A 394 -12.68 18.64 -10.41
N LEU A 395 -13.36 18.46 -9.29
CA LEU A 395 -13.94 19.54 -8.50
C LEU A 395 -13.33 19.51 -7.11
N PHE A 396 -12.74 20.63 -6.72
CA PHE A 396 -12.32 20.92 -5.36
C PHE A 396 -13.27 21.98 -4.78
N ALA A 397 -13.70 21.79 -3.54
CA ALA A 397 -14.47 22.79 -2.82
C ALA A 397 -14.07 22.85 -1.35
N THR A 398 -14.11 24.04 -0.77
CA THR A 398 -13.89 24.23 0.66
C THR A 398 -14.78 25.34 1.22
N SER A 399 -15.16 25.18 2.49
CA SER A 399 -16.08 26.10 3.15
C SER A 399 -15.36 27.36 3.67
N VAL A 400 -15.99 28.50 3.42
CA VAL A 400 -15.48 29.83 3.70
C VAL A 400 -16.12 30.36 4.98
N ASN A 401 -15.30 30.89 5.87
CA ASN A 401 -15.71 31.53 7.11
C ASN A 401 -15.70 33.05 6.98
N ASP A 402 -14.59 33.61 6.51
CA ASP A 402 -14.41 35.05 6.32
C ASP A 402 -13.99 35.30 4.87
N LYS A 403 -14.93 35.80 4.06
CA LYS A 403 -14.71 36.01 2.63
C LYS A 403 -13.50 36.94 2.35
N PRO A 404 -13.33 38.09 3.03
CA PRO A 404 -12.15 38.96 2.80
C PRO A 404 -10.81 38.25 3.08
N ALA A 405 -10.73 37.48 4.18
CA ALA A 405 -9.54 36.69 4.49
C ALA A 405 -9.28 35.63 3.41
N PHE A 406 -10.34 34.97 2.93
CA PHE A 406 -10.23 33.96 1.89
C PHE A 406 -9.82 34.56 0.54
N ASP A 407 -10.40 35.70 0.14
CA ASP A 407 -10.01 36.45 -1.06
C ASP A 407 -8.50 36.75 -1.06
N LYS A 408 -7.97 37.14 0.10
CA LYS A 408 -6.54 37.39 0.26
C LYS A 408 -5.69 36.14 0.01
N LEU A 409 -6.11 34.97 0.50
CA LEU A 409 -5.42 33.70 0.21
C LEU A 409 -5.46 33.34 -1.28
N ILE A 410 -6.61 33.54 -1.92
CA ILE A 410 -6.77 33.29 -3.36
C ILE A 410 -5.91 34.23 -4.19
N ASN A 411 -5.82 35.52 -3.82
CA ASN A 411 -4.96 36.48 -4.51
C ASN A 411 -3.48 36.09 -4.44
N ILE A 412 -3.03 35.53 -3.31
CA ILE A 412 -1.67 34.99 -3.17
C ILE A 412 -1.46 33.83 -4.15
N LEU A 413 -2.40 32.86 -4.20
CA LEU A 413 -2.33 31.73 -5.13
C LEU A 413 -2.33 32.19 -6.60
N GLN A 414 -3.18 33.15 -6.96
CA GLN A 414 -3.25 33.71 -8.31
C GLN A 414 -1.96 34.41 -8.72
N SER A 415 -1.33 35.17 -7.81
CA SER A 415 -0.04 35.84 -8.08
C SER A 415 1.09 34.86 -8.40
N ARG A 416 0.93 33.60 -7.98
CA ARG A 416 1.88 32.50 -8.16
C ARG A 416 1.40 31.43 -9.12
N VAL A 417 0.32 31.68 -9.86
CA VAL A 417 -0.27 30.69 -10.77
C VAL A 417 0.74 30.13 -11.80
N GLN A 418 1.71 30.97 -12.19
CA GLN A 418 2.79 30.61 -13.11
C GLN A 418 3.78 29.60 -12.50
N ASP A 419 3.95 29.61 -11.17
CA ASP A 419 4.82 28.66 -10.45
C ASP A 419 4.26 27.22 -10.51
N PHE A 420 2.96 27.05 -10.78
CA PHE A 420 2.28 25.76 -10.85
C PHE A 420 2.23 25.16 -12.27
N GLY A 421 2.82 25.83 -13.26
CA GLY A 421 2.91 25.35 -14.63
C GLY A 421 1.56 25.20 -15.35
N PRO A 422 1.50 24.40 -16.43
CA PRO A 422 0.30 24.25 -17.27
C PRO A 422 -0.94 23.68 -16.54
N LEU A 423 -0.75 23.07 -15.36
CA LEU A 423 -1.85 22.51 -14.56
C LEU A 423 -2.84 23.58 -14.09
N ALA A 424 -2.42 24.85 -14.01
CA ALA A 424 -3.29 25.94 -13.57
C ALA A 424 -4.03 26.67 -14.70
N SER A 425 -3.67 26.44 -15.98
CA SER A 425 -4.21 27.25 -17.09
C SER A 425 -5.68 26.95 -17.42
N ASN A 426 -6.19 25.78 -17.02
CA ASN A 426 -7.55 25.32 -17.31
C ASN A 426 -8.42 25.20 -16.04
N VAL A 427 -8.01 25.81 -14.93
CA VAL A 427 -8.77 25.76 -13.67
C VAL A 427 -9.63 27.01 -13.54
N HIS A 428 -10.93 26.81 -13.48
CA HIS A 428 -11.91 27.82 -13.15
C HIS A 428 -12.20 27.77 -11.66
N PHE A 429 -12.31 28.91 -11.00
CA PHE A 429 -12.71 28.98 -9.60
C PHE A 429 -13.64 30.16 -9.35
N GLN A 430 -14.44 30.05 -8.29
CA GLN A 430 -15.30 31.12 -7.82
C GLN A 430 -15.38 31.08 -6.29
N LEU A 431 -15.59 32.27 -5.71
CA LEU A 431 -15.80 32.47 -4.28
C LEU A 431 -17.20 33.04 -4.02
N SER A 432 -17.95 32.36 -3.17
CA SER A 432 -19.20 32.84 -2.58
C SER A 432 -19.00 33.20 -1.11
N ASN A 433 -20.07 33.58 -0.40
CA ASN A 433 -19.98 33.86 1.05
C ASN A 433 -19.65 32.60 1.88
N ASP A 434 -20.11 31.42 1.46
CA ASP A 434 -20.00 30.19 2.24
C ASP A 434 -19.04 29.16 1.66
N TRP A 435 -18.71 29.25 0.37
CA TRP A 435 -17.95 28.25 -0.36
C TRP A 435 -17.00 28.87 -1.37
N PHE A 436 -15.82 28.28 -1.47
CA PHE A 436 -14.92 28.37 -2.60
C PHE A 436 -15.01 27.06 -3.38
N ALA A 437 -15.05 27.15 -4.72
CA ALA A 437 -15.01 25.97 -5.59
C ALA A 437 -14.05 26.22 -6.75
N ALA A 438 -13.29 25.20 -7.13
CA ALA A 438 -12.36 25.19 -8.25
C ALA A 438 -12.52 23.90 -9.05
N SER A 439 -12.55 23.99 -10.38
CA SER A 439 -12.68 22.84 -11.28
C SER A 439 -12.11 23.14 -12.66
N ASN A 440 -11.77 22.10 -13.41
CA ASN A 440 -11.53 22.21 -14.85
C ASN A 440 -12.83 22.35 -15.68
N SER A 441 -14.01 22.41 -15.05
CA SER A 441 -15.29 22.76 -15.68
C SER A 441 -15.93 23.97 -14.98
N PRO A 442 -16.09 25.11 -15.69
CA PRO A 442 -16.84 26.26 -15.16
C PRO A 442 -18.27 25.91 -14.74
N GLU A 443 -18.91 25.00 -15.46
CA GLU A 443 -20.28 24.54 -15.20
C GLU A 443 -20.37 23.85 -13.84
N GLN A 444 -19.37 23.01 -13.49
CA GLN A 444 -19.31 22.36 -12.19
C GLN A 444 -19.14 23.37 -11.05
N VAL A 445 -18.27 24.36 -11.20
CA VAL A 445 -18.08 25.43 -10.20
C VAL A 445 -19.39 26.18 -9.97
N ASN A 446 -20.02 26.66 -11.05
CA ASN A 446 -21.27 27.41 -10.99
C ASN A 446 -22.40 26.58 -10.36
N ALA A 447 -22.53 25.31 -10.74
CA ALA A 447 -23.56 24.43 -10.23
C ALA A 447 -23.35 24.14 -8.74
N PHE A 448 -22.14 23.79 -8.31
CA PHE A 448 -21.84 23.52 -6.90
C PHE A 448 -22.17 24.72 -6.00
N LEU A 449 -21.77 25.94 -6.41
CA LEU A 449 -21.98 27.16 -5.63
C LEU A 449 -23.45 27.60 -5.55
N LYS A 450 -24.27 27.29 -6.55
CA LYS A 450 -25.72 27.50 -6.49
C LYS A 450 -26.43 26.52 -5.52
N GLY A 451 -25.69 25.64 -4.86
CA GLY A 451 -26.23 24.50 -4.13
C GLY A 451 -26.76 23.40 -5.07
N GLY A 452 -26.33 23.43 -6.34
CA GLY A 452 -26.72 22.48 -7.37
C GLY A 452 -26.25 21.07 -7.03
N GLY A 453 -27.06 20.09 -7.47
CA GLY A 453 -26.97 18.69 -7.06
C GLY A 453 -28.21 18.29 -6.24
N THR A 454 -29.26 17.82 -6.90
CA THR A 454 -30.35 17.05 -6.23
C THR A 454 -29.97 15.57 -6.10
N ASN A 455 -28.68 15.26 -6.28
CA ASN A 455 -28.18 13.91 -6.32
C ASN A 455 -28.21 13.35 -4.90
N GLN A 456 -28.89 12.22 -4.73
CA GLN A 456 -28.83 11.44 -3.50
C GLN A 456 -27.85 10.30 -3.74
N PHE A 457 -26.56 10.55 -3.49
CA PHE A 457 -25.55 9.51 -3.68
C PHE A 457 -25.66 8.47 -2.55
N PRO A 458 -25.80 7.18 -2.86
CA PRO A 458 -25.85 6.15 -1.82
C PRO A 458 -24.64 6.17 -0.88
N PHE A 459 -23.45 6.51 -1.42
CA PHE A 459 -22.22 6.63 -0.65
C PHE A 459 -22.18 7.84 0.30
N ALA A 460 -22.99 8.87 0.08
CA ALA A 460 -22.95 10.08 0.88
C ALA A 460 -23.34 9.79 2.34
N SER A 461 -24.39 8.98 2.54
CA SER A 461 -24.83 8.56 3.89
C SER A 461 -23.73 7.79 4.65
N ARG A 462 -22.93 6.98 3.94
CA ARG A 462 -21.83 6.19 4.52
C ARG A 462 -20.62 7.03 4.91
N ILE A 463 -20.38 8.14 4.21
CA ILE A 463 -19.28 9.08 4.51
C ILE A 463 -19.74 10.11 5.56
N SER A 464 -21.01 10.48 5.53
CA SER A 464 -21.57 11.48 6.44
C SER A 464 -21.45 11.04 7.90
N GLY A 465 -21.22 11.99 8.80
CA GLY A 465 -21.07 11.69 10.22
C GLY A 465 -19.65 11.33 10.66
N HIS A 466 -18.70 11.22 9.71
CA HIS A 466 -17.29 10.97 9.94
C HIS A 466 -16.44 12.23 9.70
N ALA A 467 -15.28 12.38 10.36
CA ALA A 467 -14.38 13.50 10.13
C ALA A 467 -13.68 13.43 8.77
N PHE A 468 -13.44 12.22 8.26
CA PHE A 468 -12.97 11.93 6.92
C PHE A 468 -13.77 10.78 6.34
N GLY A 469 -14.04 10.84 5.04
CA GLY A 469 -14.36 9.64 4.28
C GLY A 469 -14.19 9.80 2.79
N GLY A 470 -14.15 8.66 2.11
CA GLY A 470 -13.91 8.58 0.69
C GLY A 470 -14.63 7.41 0.06
N TYR A 471 -14.88 7.54 -1.24
CA TYR A 471 -15.49 6.54 -2.09
C TYR A 471 -14.79 6.53 -3.45
N ILE A 472 -14.53 5.34 -4.00
CA ILE A 472 -13.97 5.15 -5.33
C ILE A 472 -14.76 4.05 -6.05
N ASN A 473 -15.33 4.34 -7.21
CA ASN A 473 -16.01 3.37 -8.05
C ASN A 473 -15.01 2.72 -9.02
N LEU A 474 -14.33 1.67 -8.55
CA LEU A 474 -13.33 0.94 -9.34
C LEU A 474 -13.94 0.36 -10.62
N GLN A 475 -15.14 -0.21 -10.52
CA GLN A 475 -15.79 -0.85 -11.65
C GLN A 475 -16.07 0.12 -12.79
N GLU A 476 -16.56 1.31 -12.45
CA GLU A 476 -16.85 2.35 -13.43
C GLU A 476 -15.55 2.85 -14.11
N VAL A 477 -14.48 3.07 -13.33
CA VAL A 477 -13.17 3.42 -13.91
C VAL A 477 -12.71 2.33 -14.88
N LEU A 478 -12.76 1.05 -14.48
CA LEU A 478 -12.34 -0.08 -15.31
C LEU A 478 -13.17 -0.21 -16.58
N LYS A 479 -14.51 -0.05 -16.50
CA LYS A 479 -15.39 -0.07 -17.67
C LYS A 479 -15.06 1.02 -18.69
N ARG A 480 -14.65 2.19 -18.21
CA ARG A 480 -14.38 3.35 -19.07
C ARG A 480 -12.99 3.38 -19.69
N VAL A 481 -12.02 2.66 -19.12
CA VAL A 481 -10.71 2.47 -19.78
C VAL A 481 -10.74 1.40 -20.87
N GLY A 482 -11.75 0.54 -20.90
CA GLY A 482 -11.85 -0.57 -21.86
C GLY A 482 -11.70 -0.21 -23.34
N PRO A 483 -12.27 0.90 -23.82
CA PRO A 483 -12.08 1.34 -25.21
C PRO A 483 -10.62 1.63 -25.59
N ALA A 484 -9.74 1.96 -24.63
CA ALA A 484 -8.32 2.26 -24.89
C ALA A 484 -7.51 1.02 -25.29
N PHE A 485 -8.01 -0.18 -25.01
CA PHE A 485 -7.31 -1.42 -25.30
C PHE A 485 -7.85 -2.06 -26.57
N SER A 486 -6.95 -2.43 -27.49
CA SER A 486 -7.32 -3.07 -28.76
C SER A 486 -7.06 -4.58 -28.75
N ASP A 487 -6.06 -5.05 -28.01
CA ASP A 487 -5.66 -6.46 -27.97
C ASP A 487 -6.61 -7.32 -27.11
N SER A 488 -6.79 -8.58 -27.52
CA SER A 488 -7.78 -9.49 -26.92
C SER A 488 -7.44 -9.90 -25.49
N ASN A 489 -6.16 -10.00 -25.14
CA ASN A 489 -5.74 -10.49 -23.82
C ASN A 489 -5.89 -9.41 -22.76
N THR A 490 -5.51 -8.16 -23.07
CA THR A 490 -5.74 -7.03 -22.17
C THR A 490 -7.23 -6.79 -21.97
N LYS A 491 -8.06 -6.95 -23.02
CA LYS A 491 -9.53 -6.93 -22.87
C LYS A 491 -10.04 -8.01 -21.94
N ALA A 492 -9.57 -9.26 -22.10
CA ALA A 492 -9.98 -10.36 -21.22
C ALA A 492 -9.55 -10.13 -19.76
N ALA A 493 -8.34 -9.60 -19.52
CA ALA A 493 -7.85 -9.28 -18.18
C ALA A 493 -8.64 -8.12 -17.56
N LEU A 494 -9.01 -7.13 -18.36
CA LEU A 494 -9.88 -6.04 -17.94
C LEU A 494 -11.28 -6.55 -17.60
N ASP A 495 -11.89 -7.40 -18.43
CA ASP A 495 -13.21 -7.99 -18.16
C ASP A 495 -13.21 -8.81 -16.87
N ALA A 496 -12.16 -9.60 -16.64
CA ALA A 496 -11.97 -10.30 -15.37
C ALA A 496 -11.91 -9.33 -14.18
N SER A 497 -11.25 -8.17 -14.36
CA SER A 497 -11.12 -7.13 -13.34
C SER A 497 -12.44 -6.39 -13.09
N ILE A 498 -13.20 -6.07 -14.15
CA ILE A 498 -14.54 -5.46 -14.07
C ILE A 498 -15.51 -6.37 -13.31
N ASN A 499 -15.38 -7.69 -13.47
CA ASN A 499 -16.22 -8.67 -12.79
C ASN A 499 -15.76 -8.97 -11.36
N MET A 500 -14.59 -8.51 -10.95
CA MET A 500 -14.05 -8.71 -9.60
C MET A 500 -14.30 -7.49 -8.71
N TRP A 501 -13.88 -6.32 -9.18
CA TRP A 501 -13.80 -5.11 -8.36
C TRP A 501 -15.05 -4.25 -8.52
N GLN A 502 -15.65 -3.83 -7.40
CA GLN A 502 -16.78 -2.91 -7.41
C GLN A 502 -16.35 -1.49 -7.01
N ASP A 503 -16.08 -1.29 -5.73
CA ASP A 503 -15.80 0.03 -5.17
C ASP A 503 -14.96 -0.06 -3.89
N ILE A 504 -14.43 1.09 -3.46
CA ILE A 504 -13.72 1.26 -2.21
C ILE A 504 -14.47 2.27 -1.37
N PHE A 505 -14.62 1.99 -0.08
CA PHE A 505 -15.08 2.93 0.94
C PHE A 505 -14.00 3.10 2.00
N MET A 506 -13.88 4.31 2.54
CA MET A 506 -13.00 4.61 3.66
C MET A 506 -13.63 5.66 4.57
N THR A 507 -13.53 5.49 5.89
CA THR A 507 -14.06 6.44 6.88
C THR A 507 -13.19 6.49 8.14
N SER A 508 -13.14 7.65 8.80
CA SER A 508 -12.61 7.78 10.16
C SER A 508 -13.73 7.57 11.18
N THR A 509 -13.56 6.74 12.19
CA THR A 509 -14.62 6.46 13.19
C THR A 509 -14.45 7.20 14.52
N GLY A 510 -13.29 7.84 14.75
CA GLY A 510 -13.04 8.70 15.92
C GLY A 510 -12.15 8.05 16.99
N GLU A 511 -12.15 8.57 18.22
CA GLU A 511 -11.39 8.00 19.34
C GLU A 511 -12.14 6.80 19.96
N LYS A 512 -11.43 5.69 20.17
CA LYS A 512 -11.90 4.47 20.84
C LYS A 512 -10.73 3.78 21.55
N ASP A 513 -10.91 3.42 22.82
CA ASP A 513 -9.93 2.73 23.68
C ASP A 513 -8.48 3.23 23.48
N ASP A 514 -8.23 4.52 23.74
CA ASP A 514 -6.89 5.14 23.65
C ASP A 514 -6.29 5.25 22.23
N SER A 515 -7.08 4.99 21.18
CA SER A 515 -6.65 5.05 19.79
C SER A 515 -7.66 5.79 18.91
N TYR A 516 -7.22 6.30 17.76
CA TYR A 516 -8.13 6.78 16.72
C TYR A 516 -8.38 5.67 15.72
N THR A 517 -9.64 5.39 15.42
CA THR A 517 -10.03 4.27 14.57
C THR A 517 -10.48 4.73 13.20
N GLY A 518 -10.30 3.85 12.21
CA GLY A 518 -10.77 4.04 10.85
C GLY A 518 -11.16 2.71 10.23
N GLU A 519 -12.03 2.77 9.24
CA GLU A 519 -12.52 1.60 8.52
C GLU A 519 -12.36 1.82 7.02
N ALA A 520 -11.95 0.77 6.30
CA ALA A 520 -12.01 0.75 4.85
C ALA A 520 -12.55 -0.58 4.36
N GLU A 521 -13.19 -0.57 3.20
CA GLU A 521 -13.74 -1.75 2.56
C GLU A 521 -13.41 -1.72 1.08
N ILE A 522 -12.86 -2.82 0.57
CA ILE A 522 -12.79 -3.07 -0.87
C ILE A 522 -13.93 -4.04 -1.19
N ASN A 523 -14.95 -3.53 -1.88
CA ASN A 523 -16.13 -4.27 -2.25
C ASN A 523 -15.94 -5.00 -3.58
N LEU A 524 -16.36 -6.25 -3.61
CA LEU A 524 -16.32 -7.12 -4.78
C LEU A 524 -17.70 -7.21 -5.42
N VAL A 525 -17.76 -7.52 -6.72
CA VAL A 525 -19.04 -7.59 -7.46
C VAL A 525 -19.92 -8.73 -6.93
N ASP A 526 -19.36 -9.92 -6.72
CA ASP A 526 -20.10 -11.03 -6.10
C ASP A 526 -20.17 -10.83 -4.59
N LYS A 527 -21.38 -10.59 -4.08
CA LYS A 527 -21.62 -10.34 -2.65
C LYS A 527 -21.73 -11.60 -1.79
N ASN A 528 -21.85 -12.77 -2.40
CA ASN A 528 -22.20 -14.01 -1.71
C ASN A 528 -21.00 -14.92 -1.50
N THR A 529 -19.93 -14.75 -2.27
CA THR A 529 -18.70 -15.53 -2.12
C THR A 529 -17.69 -14.82 -1.22
N ASN A 530 -16.98 -15.57 -0.38
CA ASN A 530 -15.87 -15.04 0.41
C ASN A 530 -14.81 -14.37 -0.49
N SER A 531 -14.32 -13.19 -0.11
CA SER A 531 -13.40 -12.41 -0.93
C SER A 531 -12.06 -13.09 -1.16
N LEU A 532 -11.56 -13.91 -0.23
CA LEU A 532 -10.33 -14.69 -0.46
C LEU A 532 -10.53 -15.76 -1.54
N LYS A 533 -11.70 -16.41 -1.58
CA LYS A 533 -12.06 -17.34 -2.67
C LYS A 533 -12.14 -16.63 -4.02
N GLN A 534 -12.74 -15.43 -4.04
CA GLN A 534 -12.83 -14.63 -5.25
C GLN A 534 -11.44 -14.21 -5.73
N LEU A 535 -10.57 -13.72 -4.82
CA LEU A 535 -9.18 -13.38 -5.13
C LEU A 535 -8.42 -14.58 -5.70
N ASN A 536 -8.54 -15.75 -5.09
CA ASN A 536 -7.91 -16.98 -5.58
C ASN A 536 -8.32 -17.30 -7.03
N LYS A 537 -9.63 -17.24 -7.33
CA LYS A 537 -10.15 -17.47 -8.69
C LYS A 537 -9.75 -16.37 -9.67
N TYR A 538 -9.74 -15.12 -9.22
CA TYR A 538 -9.35 -13.97 -10.04
C TYR A 538 -7.87 -14.07 -10.45
N LEU A 539 -6.97 -14.33 -9.50
CA LEU A 539 -5.54 -14.52 -9.78
C LEU A 539 -5.30 -15.68 -10.76
N ASP A 540 -6.05 -16.78 -10.62
CA ASP A 540 -6.00 -17.88 -11.58
C ASP A 540 -6.46 -17.47 -12.99
N ALA A 541 -7.57 -16.72 -13.09
CA ALA A 541 -8.06 -16.20 -14.37
C ALA A 541 -7.05 -15.25 -15.03
N ILE A 542 -6.43 -14.34 -14.27
CA ILE A 542 -5.40 -13.44 -14.79
C ILE A 542 -4.17 -14.22 -15.26
N GLN A 543 -3.70 -15.20 -14.50
CA GLN A 543 -2.56 -16.02 -14.90
C GLN A 543 -2.82 -16.74 -16.23
N LYS A 544 -4.02 -17.29 -16.43
CA LYS A 544 -4.42 -17.95 -17.68
C LYS A 544 -4.33 -17.05 -18.90
N ILE A 545 -4.61 -15.76 -18.71
CA ILE A 545 -4.58 -14.74 -19.76
C ILE A 545 -3.15 -14.30 -20.05
N VAL A 546 -2.32 -14.09 -19.02
CA VAL A 546 -0.95 -13.54 -19.15
C VAL A 546 0.08 -14.62 -19.49
N HIS A 547 -0.05 -15.84 -18.98
CA HIS A 547 0.95 -16.91 -19.16
C HIS A 547 1.27 -17.26 -20.62
N PRO A 548 0.30 -17.36 -21.55
CA PRO A 548 0.59 -17.62 -22.97
C PRO A 548 1.42 -16.54 -23.64
N ILE A 549 1.32 -15.28 -23.18
CA ILE A 549 2.03 -14.13 -23.73
C ILE A 549 3.53 -14.27 -23.46
N ASN A 550 3.92 -14.59 -22.22
CA ASN A 550 5.32 -14.75 -21.84
C ASN A 550 6.00 -15.92 -22.59
N ASN A 551 5.26 -17.00 -22.87
CA ASN A 551 5.80 -18.11 -23.65
C ASN A 551 6.02 -17.76 -25.14
N GLN A 552 5.22 -16.88 -25.74
CA GLN A 552 5.42 -16.47 -27.14
C GLN A 552 6.64 -15.55 -27.32
N TYR A 553 6.92 -14.66 -26.36
CA TYR A 553 8.14 -13.84 -26.37
C TYR A 553 9.40 -14.68 -26.12
N ASN A 554 9.31 -15.71 -25.26
CA ASN A 554 10.43 -16.64 -25.01
C ASN A 554 10.81 -17.51 -26.23
N VAL A 555 9.91 -17.70 -27.21
CA VAL A 555 10.17 -18.52 -28.39
C VAL A 555 10.71 -17.70 -29.58
N ARG A 556 10.68 -16.36 -29.53
CA ARG A 556 11.01 -15.50 -30.68
C ARG A 556 12.26 -14.62 -30.55
N VAL A 557 13.03 -14.73 -29.47
CA VAL A 557 14.32 -14.03 -29.36
C VAL A 557 15.46 -15.04 -29.30
N PRO A 558 16.10 -15.40 -30.42
CA PRO A 558 17.48 -15.87 -30.36
C PRO A 558 18.33 -14.67 -29.93
N PHE A 559 18.61 -14.57 -28.63
CA PHE A 559 19.48 -13.52 -28.10
C PHE A 559 20.89 -13.73 -28.64
N SER A 560 21.31 -12.88 -29.59
CA SER A 560 22.72 -12.58 -29.76
C SER A 560 23.14 -11.75 -28.54
N ASP A 561 24.12 -12.23 -27.78
CA ASP A 561 24.66 -11.56 -26.61
C ASP A 561 24.98 -10.07 -26.92
N PRO A 562 24.37 -9.10 -26.18
CA PRO A 562 24.56 -7.67 -26.40
C PRO A 562 26.01 -7.19 -26.15
N VAL A 563 26.86 -8.03 -25.55
CA VAL A 563 28.31 -7.79 -25.47
C VAL A 563 29.00 -8.07 -26.81
N THR A 564 28.62 -9.13 -27.51
CA THR A 564 29.14 -9.43 -28.87
C THR A 564 28.64 -8.45 -29.94
N ALA A 565 27.42 -7.92 -29.82
CA ALA A 565 26.86 -7.01 -30.83
C ALA A 565 27.51 -5.60 -30.78
N ASN A 566 27.95 -5.16 -29.60
CA ASN A 566 28.61 -3.85 -29.42
C ASN A 566 30.12 -3.88 -29.71
N LEU A 567 30.79 -5.03 -29.57
CA LEU A 567 32.20 -5.17 -29.94
C LEU A 567 32.41 -5.17 -31.47
N ALA A 568 31.49 -5.77 -32.24
CA ALA A 568 31.55 -5.75 -33.71
C ALA A 568 31.25 -4.37 -34.33
N ALA A 569 30.51 -3.51 -33.62
CA ALA A 569 30.22 -2.13 -34.03
C ALA A 569 31.35 -1.13 -33.69
N LEU A 570 32.32 -1.53 -32.85
CA LEU A 570 33.44 -0.68 -32.43
C LEU A 570 34.76 -0.97 -33.17
N GLU A 571 34.91 -2.11 -33.85
CA GLU A 571 36.11 -2.43 -34.65
C GLU A 571 36.22 -1.64 -35.96
N THR A 572 35.13 -1.06 -36.47
CA THR A 572 35.12 -0.27 -37.73
C THR A 572 35.42 1.22 -37.54
N VAL A 573 35.68 1.68 -36.30
CA VAL A 573 35.90 3.11 -35.98
C VAL A 573 37.27 3.38 -35.33
N LEU A 574 38.10 2.36 -35.07
CA LEU A 574 39.37 2.52 -34.31
C LEU A 574 40.66 2.08 -35.01
N HIS A 575 40.66 1.87 -36.33
CA HIS A 575 41.90 1.83 -37.10
C HIS A 575 41.79 2.80 -38.30
N PRO A 576 42.76 3.72 -38.47
CA PRO A 576 42.68 4.83 -39.43
C PRO A 576 42.62 4.39 -40.89
#